data_AF-A0A1W4WG17-F1
#
_entry.id   AF-A0A1W4WG17-F1
#
_cell.length_a   1.000
_cell.length_b   1.000
_cell.length_c   1.000
_cell.angle_alpha   90.00
_cell.angle_beta   90.00
_cell.angle_gamma   90.00
#
_symmetry.space_group_name_H-M   'P 1'
#
loop_
_entity.id
_entity.type
_entity.pdbx_description
1 polymer ?
#
loop_
_entity_poly.entity_id
_entity_poly.type
_entity_poly.pdbx_seq_one_letter_code
_entity_poly.pdbx_strand_id
1 'polypeptide(L)'
;MEHSINQKNKVNKLGNTEIVLTSLCAGAIAGALAKTTIAPLDRTKINFQIRKQPYSAKKALEFLQHTFHKEGFFGLWRGNSATMARIVPYASIQFTAHEQWKKILKINPEEPSPGKQFLAGSLAGVTSQSLTYPLDLARARMAVTQKDLYATLREVFKKIYRTEGVTAFYKGYFPTVIGVIPYAGVSFLTYETLKQFYKANVNNDPTVNPLVTLGFGAVAGMLGQTSSYPLDIVRRRMQTDSNKEYKTILGTLSTIYQ
;
A
#
# COMPACT_ATOMS: atom_id res chain seq x y z
N MET A 1 3.33 -40.18 -37.24
CA MET A 1 2.73 -38.87 -36.89
C MET A 1 2.22 -38.82 -35.44
N GLU A 2 1.78 -39.92 -34.84
CA GLU A 2 1.34 -39.96 -33.43
C GLU A 2 2.48 -39.81 -32.41
N HIS A 3 3.70 -40.24 -32.75
CA HIS A 3 4.87 -40.09 -31.86
C HIS A 3 5.32 -38.63 -31.66
N SER A 4 4.91 -37.71 -32.53
CA SER A 4 5.22 -36.27 -32.43
C SER A 4 4.16 -35.48 -31.67
N ILE A 5 2.96 -36.05 -31.47
CA ILE A 5 1.87 -35.42 -30.71
C ILE A 5 2.06 -35.64 -29.21
N ASN A 6 2.68 -36.76 -28.82
CA ASN A 6 2.86 -37.12 -27.41
C ASN A 6 4.07 -36.41 -26.72
N GLN A 7 4.93 -35.72 -27.47
CA GLN A 7 6.04 -34.94 -26.91
C GLN A 7 5.66 -33.51 -26.51
N LYS A 8 4.55 -32.94 -27.03
CA LYS A 8 4.10 -31.58 -26.68
C LYS A 8 3.36 -31.48 -25.34
N ASN A 9 2.96 -32.60 -24.74
CA ASN A 9 2.22 -32.64 -23.46
C ASN A 9 3.09 -32.99 -22.24
N LYS A 10 4.43 -33.03 -22.37
CA LYS A 10 5.35 -32.99 -21.23
C LYS A 10 5.66 -31.54 -20.84
N VAL A 11 4.64 -30.72 -20.64
CA VAL A 11 4.81 -29.53 -19.81
C VAL A 11 4.91 -30.05 -18.39
N ASN A 12 6.11 -29.99 -17.81
CA ASN A 12 6.37 -30.37 -16.42
C ASN A 12 5.26 -29.80 -15.53
N LYS A 13 4.36 -30.66 -15.03
CA LYS A 13 3.42 -30.29 -13.97
C LYS A 13 4.28 -30.01 -12.75
N LEU A 14 4.58 -28.74 -12.52
CA LEU A 14 5.23 -28.26 -11.31
C LEU A 14 4.49 -28.86 -10.10
N GLY A 15 5.24 -29.33 -9.10
CA GLY A 15 4.64 -29.81 -7.86
C GLY A 15 3.87 -28.68 -7.16
N ASN A 16 2.86 -29.01 -6.34
CA ASN A 16 2.07 -27.99 -5.63
C ASN A 16 2.94 -26.98 -4.86
N THR A 17 4.03 -27.44 -4.24
CA THR A 17 5.02 -26.58 -3.57
C THR A 17 5.74 -25.64 -4.53
N GLU A 18 6.12 -26.13 -5.72
CA GLU A 18 6.79 -25.33 -6.74
C GLU A 18 5.84 -24.27 -7.34
N ILE A 19 4.56 -24.61 -7.56
CA ILE A 19 3.55 -23.66 -8.04
C ILE A 19 3.35 -22.54 -7.02
N VAL A 20 3.20 -22.89 -5.74
CA VAL A 20 3.03 -21.91 -4.65
C VAL A 20 4.26 -21.02 -4.52
N LEU A 21 5.46 -21.60 -4.51
CA LEU A 21 6.70 -20.85 -4.39
C LEU A 21 6.92 -19.93 -5.60
N THR A 22 6.71 -20.44 -6.81
CA THR A 22 6.86 -19.67 -8.05
C THR A 22 5.86 -18.50 -8.09
N SER A 23 4.60 -18.74 -7.72
CA SER A 23 3.56 -17.71 -7.67
C SER A 23 3.88 -16.64 -6.61
N LEU A 24 4.37 -17.05 -5.44
CA LEU A 24 4.74 -16.14 -4.37
C LEU A 24 5.95 -15.28 -4.76
N CYS A 25 7.00 -15.89 -5.33
CA CYS A 25 8.16 -15.18 -5.83
C CYS A 25 7.80 -14.22 -6.98
N ALA A 26 7.00 -14.67 -7.95
CA ALA A 26 6.53 -13.83 -9.05
C ALA A 26 5.71 -12.64 -8.54
N GLY A 27 4.79 -12.86 -7.61
CA GLY A 27 4.00 -11.81 -6.97
C GLY A 27 4.86 -10.82 -6.17
N ALA A 28 5.85 -11.32 -5.43
CA ALA A 28 6.77 -10.48 -4.66
C ALA A 28 7.66 -9.61 -5.56
N ILE A 29 8.22 -10.19 -6.64
CA ILE A 29 9.05 -9.47 -7.61
C ILE A 29 8.20 -8.44 -8.36
N ALA A 30 7.03 -8.83 -8.86
CA ALA A 30 6.12 -7.92 -9.55
C ALA A 30 5.71 -6.74 -8.65
N GLY A 31 5.38 -7.02 -7.38
CA GLY A 31 5.05 -6.00 -6.39
C GLY A 31 6.24 -5.07 -6.07
N ALA A 32 7.45 -5.62 -5.93
CA ALA A 32 8.66 -4.87 -5.68
C ALA A 32 9.04 -3.95 -6.85
N LEU A 33 8.94 -4.46 -8.08
CA LEU A 33 9.16 -3.69 -9.31
C LEU A 33 8.13 -2.57 -9.43
N ALA A 34 6.84 -2.88 -9.30
CA ALA A 34 5.78 -1.88 -9.36
C ALA A 34 6.00 -0.74 -8.34
N LYS A 35 6.31 -1.08 -7.08
CA LYS A 35 6.59 -0.09 -6.02
C LYS A 35 7.87 0.71 -6.27
N THR A 36 8.90 0.09 -6.84
CA THR A 36 10.15 0.77 -7.17
C THR A 36 9.97 1.73 -8.34
N THR A 37 9.19 1.36 -9.36
CA THR A 37 8.88 2.23 -10.51
C THR A 37 8.15 3.50 -10.07
N ILE A 38 7.19 3.40 -9.14
CA ILE A 38 6.43 4.56 -8.67
C ILE A 38 7.09 5.33 -7.52
N ALA A 39 8.20 4.83 -6.96
CA ALA A 39 8.80 5.38 -5.74
C ALA A 39 9.16 6.88 -5.82
N PRO A 40 9.70 7.41 -6.94
CA PRO A 40 9.94 8.85 -7.09
C PRO A 40 8.67 9.70 -6.97
N LEU A 41 7.57 9.23 -7.54
CA LEU A 41 6.27 9.90 -7.48
C LEU A 41 5.65 9.78 -6.10
N ASP A 42 5.77 8.62 -5.46
CA ASP A 42 5.35 8.42 -4.07
C ASP A 42 6.11 9.35 -3.10
N ARG A 43 7.43 9.50 -3.29
CA ARG A 43 8.24 10.46 -2.50
C ARG A 43 7.76 11.89 -2.70
N THR A 44 7.46 12.26 -3.94
CA THR A 44 6.92 13.58 -4.30
C THR A 44 5.57 13.81 -3.63
N LYS A 45 4.64 12.85 -3.74
CA LYS A 45 3.33 12.88 -3.08
C LYS A 45 3.47 13.13 -1.58
N ILE A 46 4.31 12.35 -0.89
CA ILE A 46 4.50 12.50 0.56
C ILE A 46 5.02 13.90 0.91
N ASN A 47 5.98 14.43 0.15
CA ASN A 47 6.51 15.79 0.37
C ASN A 47 5.46 16.88 0.18
N PHE A 48 4.55 16.73 -0.78
CA PHE A 48 3.44 17.68 -0.95
C PHE A 48 2.38 17.54 0.14
N GLN A 49 2.07 16.33 0.61
CA GLN A 49 1.09 16.10 1.68
C GLN A 49 1.49 16.76 3.01
N ILE A 50 2.79 16.94 3.27
CA ILE A 50 3.27 17.60 4.49
C ILE A 50 3.46 19.11 4.35
N ARG A 51 3.56 19.63 3.12
CA ARG A 51 3.71 21.07 2.87
C ARG A 51 2.35 21.76 2.99
N LYS A 52 2.37 23.05 3.36
CA LYS A 52 1.18 23.93 3.33
C LYS A 52 0.85 24.43 1.91
N GLN A 53 1.66 24.07 0.93
CA GLN A 53 1.58 24.57 -0.44
C GLN A 53 0.67 23.67 -1.28
N PRO A 54 -0.25 24.24 -2.09
CA PRO A 54 -1.10 23.44 -2.95
C PRO A 54 -0.27 22.72 -4.01
N TYR A 55 -0.77 21.55 -4.42
CA TYR A 55 -0.15 20.75 -5.48
C TYR A 55 -0.17 21.51 -6.81
N SER A 56 0.92 21.39 -7.57
CA SER A 56 1.02 21.83 -8.96
C SER A 56 1.99 20.92 -9.68
N ALA A 57 1.66 20.49 -10.90
CA ALA A 57 2.53 19.64 -11.70
C ALA A 57 3.92 20.28 -11.91
N LYS A 58 3.96 21.61 -12.14
CA LYS A 58 5.23 22.36 -12.27
C LYS A 58 6.07 22.24 -11.02
N LYS A 59 5.47 22.46 -9.84
CA LYS A 59 6.16 22.38 -8.54
C LYS A 59 6.60 20.95 -8.20
N ALA A 60 5.85 19.94 -8.65
CA ALA A 60 6.23 18.54 -8.52
C ALA A 60 7.46 18.21 -9.38
N LEU A 61 7.50 18.69 -10.62
CA LEU A 61 8.68 18.58 -11.50
C LEU A 61 9.88 19.34 -10.93
N GLU A 62 9.68 20.55 -10.42
CA GLU A 62 10.73 21.32 -9.72
C GLU A 62 11.28 20.56 -8.51
N PHE A 63 10.42 19.91 -7.71
CA PHE A 63 10.86 19.08 -6.59
C PHE A 63 11.71 17.89 -7.06
N LEU A 64 11.30 17.19 -8.12
CA LEU A 64 12.06 16.08 -8.70
C LEU A 64 13.41 16.56 -9.23
N GLN A 65 13.43 17.65 -10.01
CA GLN A 65 14.65 18.24 -10.55
C GLN A 65 15.59 18.71 -9.43
N HIS A 66 15.08 19.45 -8.45
CA HIS A 66 15.89 19.90 -7.31
C HIS A 66 16.46 18.71 -6.54
N THR A 67 15.67 17.66 -6.31
CA THR A 67 16.13 16.44 -5.62
C THR A 67 17.23 15.74 -6.42
N PHE A 68 17.07 15.64 -7.74
CA PHE A 68 18.09 15.06 -8.61
C PHE A 68 19.42 15.83 -8.54
N HIS A 69 19.39 17.16 -8.56
CA HIS A 69 20.61 17.98 -8.50
C HIS A 69 21.25 18.00 -7.11
N LYS A 70 20.46 17.96 -6.03
CA LYS A 70 20.97 18.04 -4.64
C LYS A 70 21.37 16.69 -4.04
N GLU A 71 20.57 15.65 -4.27
CA GLU A 71 20.77 14.32 -3.67
C GLU A 71 21.29 13.27 -4.66
N GLY A 72 21.32 13.61 -5.96
CA GLY A 72 21.67 12.69 -7.04
C GLY A 72 20.48 11.83 -7.49
N PHE A 73 20.71 11.03 -8.54
CA PHE A 73 19.70 10.16 -9.15
C PHE A 73 19.01 9.22 -8.14
N PHE A 74 19.79 8.50 -7.33
CA PHE A 74 19.25 7.58 -6.32
C PHE A 74 18.53 8.29 -5.16
N GLY A 75 18.71 9.60 -5.02
CA GLY A 75 17.94 10.42 -4.09
C GLY A 75 16.44 10.23 -4.31
N LEU A 76 15.97 10.19 -5.56
CA LEU A 76 14.53 10.08 -5.87
C LEU A 76 13.84 8.86 -5.21
N TRP A 77 14.57 7.77 -4.95
CA TRP A 77 14.06 6.55 -4.32
C TRP A 77 14.19 6.53 -2.80
N ARG A 78 14.50 7.65 -2.16
CA ARG A 78 14.68 7.71 -0.71
C ARG A 78 13.40 7.29 0.02
N GLY A 79 13.55 6.34 0.95
CA GLY A 79 12.46 5.66 1.64
C GLY A 79 11.97 4.38 0.96
N ASN A 80 12.36 4.09 -0.30
CA ASN A 80 11.98 2.86 -0.98
C ASN A 80 12.54 1.60 -0.29
N SER A 81 13.71 1.70 0.36
CA SER A 81 14.28 0.60 1.15
C SER A 81 13.34 0.15 2.28
N ALA A 82 12.67 1.08 2.95
CA ALA A 82 11.64 0.76 3.96
C ALA A 82 10.41 0.10 3.33
N THR A 83 10.00 0.53 2.12
CA THR A 83 8.93 -0.14 1.35
C THR A 83 9.31 -1.59 1.07
N MET A 84 10.52 -1.83 0.55
CA MET A 84 10.99 -3.17 0.19
C MET A 84 11.13 -4.07 1.41
N ALA A 85 11.71 -3.56 2.50
CA ALA A 85 11.81 -4.27 3.77
C ALA A 85 10.44 -4.68 4.34
N ARG A 86 9.37 -3.99 3.96
CA ARG A 86 8.00 -4.26 4.44
C ARG A 86 7.28 -5.34 3.65
N ILE A 87 7.58 -5.54 2.36
CA ILE A 87 6.78 -6.39 1.46
C ILE A 87 6.63 -7.81 2.01
N VAL A 88 7.76 -8.46 2.29
CA VAL A 88 7.78 -9.87 2.73
C VAL A 88 7.18 -10.04 4.14
N PRO A 89 7.56 -9.25 5.16
CA PRO A 89 6.95 -9.37 6.48
C PRO A 89 5.44 -9.10 6.46
N TYR A 90 4.98 -8.10 5.71
CA TYR A 90 3.56 -7.76 5.62
C TYR A 90 2.75 -8.93 5.06
N ALA A 91 3.18 -9.50 3.93
CA ALA A 91 2.50 -10.65 3.32
C ALA A 91 2.51 -11.86 4.26
N SER A 92 3.67 -12.20 4.82
CA SER A 92 3.82 -13.37 5.70
C SER A 92 2.91 -13.30 6.93
N ILE A 93 2.88 -12.14 7.59
CA ILE A 93 2.02 -11.90 8.76
C ILE A 93 0.56 -11.91 8.35
N GLN A 94 0.21 -11.28 7.22
CA GLN A 94 -1.18 -11.22 6.77
C GLN A 94 -1.74 -12.61 6.47
N PHE A 95 -1.01 -13.46 5.73
CA PHE A 95 -1.44 -14.82 5.44
C PHE A 95 -1.56 -15.67 6.70
N THR A 96 -0.55 -15.60 7.57
CA THR A 96 -0.57 -16.34 8.85
C THR A 96 -1.74 -15.89 9.73
N ALA A 97 -1.93 -14.57 9.90
CA ALA A 97 -3.01 -14.01 10.68
C ALA A 97 -4.38 -14.38 10.09
N HIS A 98 -4.53 -14.40 8.77
CA HIS A 98 -5.77 -14.79 8.12
C HIS A 98 -6.17 -16.24 8.44
N GLU A 99 -5.21 -17.17 8.38
CA GLU A 99 -5.45 -18.57 8.76
C GLU A 99 -5.80 -18.72 10.24
N GLN A 100 -5.16 -17.95 11.13
CA GLN A 100 -5.52 -17.96 12.56
C GLN A 100 -6.92 -17.39 12.81
N TRP A 101 -7.27 -16.25 12.19
CA TRP A 101 -8.60 -15.65 12.34
C TRP A 101 -9.71 -16.54 11.77
N LYS A 102 -9.47 -17.27 10.66
CA LYS A 102 -10.41 -18.27 10.15
C LYS A 102 -10.69 -19.38 11.16
N LYS A 103 -9.65 -19.87 11.86
CA LYS A 103 -9.78 -20.87 12.93
C LYS A 103 -10.55 -20.33 14.12
N ILE A 104 -10.21 -19.12 14.59
CA ILE A 104 -10.86 -18.46 15.72
C ILE A 104 -12.35 -18.22 15.44
N LEU A 105 -12.69 -17.75 14.24
CA LEU A 105 -14.08 -17.48 13.83
C LEU A 105 -14.87 -18.73 13.42
N LYS A 106 -14.22 -19.91 13.48
CA LYS A 106 -14.79 -21.21 13.10
C LYS A 106 -15.44 -21.15 11.72
N ILE A 107 -14.66 -20.75 10.71
CA ILE A 107 -15.12 -20.66 9.33
C ILE A 107 -15.05 -22.06 8.72
N ASN A 108 -16.22 -22.61 8.38
CA ASN A 108 -16.32 -23.90 7.71
C ASN A 108 -15.72 -23.80 6.30
N PRO A 109 -14.80 -24.70 5.92
CA PRO A 109 -14.23 -24.71 4.56
C PRO A 109 -15.27 -25.03 3.48
N GLU A 110 -16.27 -25.85 3.80
CA GLU A 110 -17.29 -26.33 2.85
C GLU A 110 -18.42 -25.30 2.63
N GLU A 111 -18.75 -24.53 3.66
CA GLU A 111 -19.75 -23.46 3.59
C GLU A 111 -19.20 -22.17 4.23
N PRO A 112 -18.33 -21.46 3.50
CA PRO A 112 -17.76 -20.23 4.00
C PRO A 112 -18.80 -19.11 4.10
N SER A 113 -19.07 -18.64 5.32
CA SER A 113 -19.87 -17.43 5.54
C SER A 113 -19.14 -16.19 5.01
N PRO A 114 -19.70 -15.45 4.04
CA PRO A 114 -19.05 -14.27 3.46
C PRO A 114 -18.70 -13.20 4.51
N GLY A 115 -19.59 -12.97 5.48
CA GLY A 115 -19.36 -12.02 6.57
C GLY A 115 -18.19 -12.41 7.48
N LYS A 116 -18.07 -13.70 7.84
CA LYS A 116 -16.94 -14.17 8.64
C LYS A 116 -15.63 -14.12 7.86
N GLN A 117 -15.64 -14.45 6.56
CA GLN A 117 -14.45 -14.34 5.71
C GLN A 117 -13.98 -12.89 5.58
N PHE A 118 -14.91 -11.96 5.37
CA PHE A 118 -14.62 -10.54 5.36
C PHE A 118 -13.98 -10.11 6.69
N LEU A 119 -14.58 -10.49 7.83
CA LEU A 119 -14.04 -10.17 9.15
C LEU A 119 -12.63 -10.77 9.35
N ALA A 120 -12.41 -12.03 8.98
CA ALA A 120 -11.10 -12.67 9.07
C ALA A 120 -10.06 -11.95 8.20
N GLY A 121 -10.44 -11.52 6.99
CA GLY A 121 -9.60 -10.72 6.10
C GLY A 121 -9.25 -9.35 6.67
N SER A 122 -10.26 -8.63 7.18
CA SER A 122 -10.08 -7.32 7.81
C SER A 122 -9.18 -7.40 9.05
N LEU A 123 -9.41 -8.36 9.94
CA LEU A 123 -8.60 -8.56 11.15
C LEU A 123 -7.16 -8.94 10.81
N ALA A 124 -6.96 -9.80 9.79
CA ALA A 124 -5.63 -10.13 9.30
C ALA A 124 -4.90 -8.91 8.75
N GLY A 125 -5.58 -8.07 7.97
CA GLY A 125 -5.03 -6.82 7.44
C GLY A 125 -4.67 -5.81 8.53
N VAL A 126 -5.50 -5.66 9.57
CA VAL A 126 -5.21 -4.80 10.73
C VAL A 126 -4.02 -5.36 11.53
N THR A 127 -3.96 -6.68 11.71
CA THR A 127 -2.85 -7.34 12.43
C THR A 127 -1.52 -7.13 11.70
N SER A 128 -1.48 -7.39 10.39
CA SER A 128 -0.26 -7.19 9.58
C SER A 128 0.14 -5.72 9.50
N GLN A 129 -0.82 -4.82 9.34
CA GLN A 129 -0.56 -3.38 9.34
C GLN A 129 -0.04 -2.91 10.69
N SER A 130 -0.55 -3.41 11.82
CA SER A 130 -0.08 -3.05 13.17
C SER A 130 1.36 -3.47 13.42
N LEU A 131 1.71 -4.70 13.06
CA LEU A 131 3.05 -5.25 13.29
C LEU A 131 4.10 -4.64 12.35
N THR A 132 3.70 -4.26 11.14
CA THR A 132 4.60 -3.64 10.16
C THR A 132 4.54 -2.11 10.13
N TYR A 133 3.69 -1.49 10.95
CA TYR A 133 3.51 -0.04 10.99
C TYR A 133 4.80 0.77 11.23
N PRO A 134 5.75 0.32 12.07
CA PRO A 134 7.00 1.06 12.26
C PRO A 134 7.78 1.29 10.94
N LEU A 135 7.69 0.36 9.98
CA LEU A 135 8.30 0.51 8.65
C LEU A 135 7.56 1.56 7.79
N ASP A 136 6.24 1.66 7.91
CA ASP A 136 5.44 2.71 7.25
C ASP A 136 5.82 4.10 7.75
N LEU A 137 6.01 4.24 9.06
CA LEU A 137 6.46 5.50 9.66
C LEU A 137 7.88 5.85 9.20
N ALA A 138 8.81 4.89 9.28
CA ALA A 138 10.20 5.10 8.88
C ALA A 138 10.29 5.49 7.40
N ARG A 139 9.50 4.85 6.52
CA ARG A 139 9.36 5.22 5.11
C ARG A 139 8.96 6.69 4.95
N ALA A 140 7.90 7.12 5.63
CA ALA A 140 7.37 8.47 5.52
C ALA A 140 8.41 9.52 5.95
N ARG A 141 9.11 9.27 7.06
CA ARG A 141 10.18 10.15 7.55
C ARG A 141 11.37 10.20 6.60
N MET A 142 11.83 9.05 6.11
CA MET A 142 12.92 9.01 5.11
C MET A 142 12.57 9.78 3.84
N ALA A 143 11.32 9.71 3.38
CA ALA A 143 10.89 10.37 2.15
C ALA A 143 10.97 11.91 2.25
N VAL A 144 10.78 12.47 3.45
CA VAL A 144 10.72 13.93 3.68
C VAL A 144 12.02 14.52 4.25
N THR A 145 12.85 13.71 4.90
CA THR A 145 14.12 14.16 5.48
C THR A 145 15.28 14.03 4.50
N GLN A 146 16.18 14.99 4.47
CA GLN A 146 17.41 14.95 3.65
C GLN A 146 18.40 13.87 4.11
N LYS A 147 19.32 13.49 3.21
CA LYS A 147 20.32 12.43 3.44
C LYS A 147 21.21 12.69 4.64
N ASP A 148 21.54 13.94 4.89
CA ASP A 148 22.51 14.33 5.92
C ASP A 148 21.99 14.09 7.35
N LEU A 149 20.67 13.97 7.54
CA LEU A 149 20.09 13.66 8.84
C LEU A 149 19.96 12.15 9.10
N TYR A 150 19.76 11.34 8.04
CA TYR A 150 19.59 9.88 8.11
C TYR A 150 20.13 9.21 6.83
N ALA A 151 21.24 8.50 6.90
CA ALA A 151 21.77 7.76 5.76
C ALA A 151 21.02 6.45 5.54
N THR A 152 20.60 5.78 6.63
CA THR A 152 20.08 4.41 6.59
C THR A 152 18.75 4.24 7.33
N LEU A 153 18.00 3.18 6.98
CA LEU A 153 16.78 2.81 7.69
C LEU A 153 17.04 2.59 9.19
N ARG A 154 18.16 1.93 9.52
CA ARG A 154 18.56 1.66 10.91
C ARG A 154 18.77 2.95 11.71
N GLU A 155 19.38 3.97 11.12
CA GLU A 155 19.57 5.27 11.78
C GLU A 155 18.24 5.96 12.09
N VAL A 156 17.26 5.87 11.18
CA VAL A 156 15.92 6.40 11.40
C VAL A 156 15.28 5.74 12.62
N PHE A 157 15.29 4.40 12.68
CA PHE A 157 14.78 3.67 13.85
C PHE A 157 15.51 4.06 15.14
N LYS A 158 16.85 4.08 15.10
CA LYS A 158 17.68 4.44 16.28
C LYS A 158 17.37 5.86 16.77
N LYS A 159 17.21 6.82 15.86
CA LYS A 159 16.90 8.21 16.23
C LYS A 159 15.51 8.32 16.82
N ILE A 160 14.48 7.79 16.16
CA ILE A 160 13.10 7.82 16.66
C ILE A 160 13.04 7.26 18.07
N TYR A 161 13.64 6.09 18.29
CA TYR A 161 13.68 5.45 19.60
C TYR A 161 14.35 6.34 20.66
N ARG A 162 15.49 6.97 20.33
CA ARG A 162 16.24 7.81 21.27
C ARG A 162 15.61 9.18 21.54
N THR A 163 14.96 9.81 20.56
CA THR A 163 14.46 11.19 20.71
C THR A 163 12.98 11.28 21.02
N GLU A 164 12.17 10.34 20.57
CA GLU A 164 10.71 10.40 20.70
C GLU A 164 10.11 9.22 21.48
N GLY A 165 10.87 8.13 21.63
CA GLY A 165 10.45 6.93 22.34
C GLY A 165 9.67 5.93 21.47
N VAL A 166 9.23 4.83 22.09
CA VAL A 166 8.62 3.68 21.39
C VAL A 166 7.23 4.01 20.83
N THR A 167 6.45 4.84 21.53
CA THR A 167 5.10 5.24 21.09
C THR A 167 5.12 6.06 19.80
N ALA A 168 6.24 6.71 19.49
CA ALA A 168 6.42 7.47 18.27
C ALA A 168 6.29 6.61 17.00
N PHE A 169 6.64 5.32 17.08
CA PHE A 169 6.53 4.39 15.95
C PHE A 169 5.10 4.21 15.43
N TYR A 170 4.09 4.57 16.22
CA TYR A 170 2.67 4.42 15.91
C TYR A 170 1.94 5.74 15.66
N LYS A 171 2.66 6.86 15.53
CA LYS A 171 2.07 8.15 15.16
C LYS A 171 1.39 8.06 13.78
N GLY A 172 0.13 8.47 13.71
CA GLY A 172 -0.67 8.40 12.48
C GLY A 172 -1.31 7.01 12.22
N TYR A 173 -1.22 6.07 13.17
CA TYR A 173 -1.82 4.74 13.01
C TYR A 173 -3.35 4.81 12.86
N PHE A 174 -4.04 5.53 13.74
CA PHE A 174 -5.49 5.69 13.68
C PHE A 174 -6.01 6.29 12.35
N PRO A 175 -5.50 7.43 11.84
CA PRO A 175 -5.93 7.92 10.54
C PRO A 175 -5.58 6.95 9.39
N THR A 176 -4.55 6.11 9.56
CA THR A 176 -4.26 5.03 8.59
C THR A 176 -5.41 4.02 8.55
N VAL A 177 -5.85 3.52 9.69
CA VAL A 177 -6.93 2.51 9.76
C VAL A 177 -8.26 3.10 9.32
N ILE A 178 -8.61 4.29 9.82
CA ILE A 178 -9.88 4.95 9.49
C ILE A 178 -9.92 5.33 8.00
N GLY A 179 -8.79 5.77 7.42
CA GLY A 179 -8.69 6.15 6.01
C GLY A 179 -8.93 5.01 5.02
N VAL A 180 -8.77 3.74 5.45
CA VAL A 180 -9.07 2.58 4.63
C VAL A 180 -10.57 2.45 4.34
N ILE A 181 -11.44 2.86 5.28
CA ILE A 181 -12.90 2.73 5.15
C ILE A 181 -13.43 3.51 3.95
N PRO A 182 -13.22 4.84 3.83
CA PRO A 182 -13.70 5.61 2.69
C PRO A 182 -13.01 5.21 1.38
N TYR A 183 -11.73 4.82 1.43
CA TYR A 183 -11.01 4.29 0.27
C TYR A 183 -11.69 3.03 -0.27
N ALA A 184 -11.79 2.00 0.57
CA ALA A 184 -12.34 0.71 0.19
C ALA A 184 -13.81 0.84 -0.25
N GLY A 185 -14.64 1.56 0.52
CA GLY A 185 -16.06 1.72 0.22
C GLY A 185 -16.29 2.35 -1.16
N VAL A 186 -15.63 3.47 -1.46
CA VAL A 186 -15.78 4.16 -2.75
C VAL A 186 -15.16 3.36 -3.89
N SER A 187 -14.00 2.74 -3.69
CA SER A 187 -13.37 1.89 -4.72
C SER A 187 -14.24 0.68 -5.05
N PHE A 188 -14.75 -0.06 -4.07
CA PHE A 188 -15.63 -1.21 -4.32
C PHE A 188 -16.94 -0.79 -4.99
N LEU A 189 -17.59 0.27 -4.50
CA LEU A 189 -18.82 0.79 -5.11
C LEU A 189 -18.60 1.19 -6.57
N THR A 190 -17.51 1.91 -6.86
CA THR A 190 -17.18 2.34 -8.23
C THR A 190 -16.91 1.13 -9.12
N TYR A 191 -16.08 0.19 -8.65
CA TYR A 191 -15.71 -0.99 -9.42
C TYR A 191 -16.93 -1.86 -9.78
N GLU A 192 -17.78 -2.16 -8.79
CA GLU A 192 -18.98 -2.97 -9.02
C GLU A 192 -20.00 -2.25 -9.90
N THR A 193 -20.21 -0.93 -9.72
CA THR A 193 -21.08 -0.13 -10.58
C THR A 193 -20.60 -0.16 -12.05
N LEU A 194 -19.31 0.07 -12.29
CA LEU A 194 -18.74 0.05 -13.65
C LEU A 194 -18.83 -1.33 -14.28
N LYS A 195 -18.58 -2.38 -13.50
CA LYS A 195 -18.68 -3.77 -13.94
C LYS A 195 -20.13 -4.16 -14.28
N GLN A 196 -21.10 -3.75 -13.46
CA GLN A 196 -22.53 -3.97 -13.72
C GLN A 196 -22.99 -3.22 -14.97
N PHE A 197 -22.61 -1.94 -15.11
CA PHE A 197 -22.92 -1.13 -16.28
C PHE A 197 -22.35 -1.74 -17.57
N TYR A 198 -21.10 -2.23 -17.54
CA TYR A 198 -20.50 -2.88 -18.70
C TYR A 198 -21.22 -4.17 -19.10
N LYS A 199 -21.57 -5.02 -18.11
CA LYS A 199 -22.35 -6.24 -18.36
C LYS A 199 -23.74 -5.96 -18.93
N ALA A 200 -24.39 -4.89 -18.46
CA ALA A 200 -25.72 -4.52 -18.95
C ALA A 200 -25.73 -3.99 -20.40
N ASN A 201 -24.64 -3.36 -20.86
CA ASN A 201 -24.62 -2.63 -22.13
C ASN A 201 -23.77 -3.27 -23.24
N VAL A 202 -22.78 -4.11 -22.92
CA VAL A 202 -21.75 -4.54 -23.88
C VAL A 202 -21.71 -6.04 -24.12
N ASN A 203 -21.84 -6.89 -23.09
CA ASN A 203 -21.65 -8.34 -23.23
C ASN A 203 -22.60 -9.13 -22.31
N ASN A 204 -23.38 -10.05 -22.90
CA ASN A 204 -24.05 -11.15 -22.20
C ASN A 204 -23.07 -12.28 -21.78
N ASP A 205 -21.78 -12.10 -22.04
CA ASP A 205 -20.72 -13.06 -21.72
C ASP A 205 -20.33 -12.95 -20.22
N PRO A 206 -20.17 -14.05 -19.47
CA PRO A 206 -19.92 -14.01 -18.02
C PRO A 206 -18.59 -13.33 -17.64
N THR A 207 -17.63 -13.27 -18.56
CA THR A 207 -16.25 -12.84 -18.31
C THR A 207 -15.91 -11.49 -18.95
N VAL A 208 -15.59 -10.50 -18.11
CA VAL A 208 -15.12 -9.18 -18.54
C VAL A 208 -13.65 -9.27 -18.98
N ASN A 209 -13.28 -8.61 -20.07
CA ASN A 209 -11.90 -8.54 -20.55
C ASN A 209 -10.94 -8.03 -19.42
N PRO A 210 -9.78 -8.67 -19.20
CA PRO A 210 -8.82 -8.24 -18.17
C PRO A 210 -8.37 -6.78 -18.28
N LEU A 211 -8.22 -6.23 -19.50
CA LEU A 211 -7.84 -4.84 -19.71
C LEU A 211 -8.94 -3.86 -19.29
N VAL A 212 -10.20 -4.23 -19.59
CA VAL A 212 -11.37 -3.45 -19.17
C VAL A 212 -11.51 -3.49 -17.64
N THR A 213 -11.32 -4.67 -17.05
CA THR A 213 -11.29 -4.86 -15.60
C THR A 213 -10.20 -4.01 -14.92
N LEU A 214 -9.02 -3.93 -15.55
CA LEU A 214 -7.93 -3.06 -15.11
C LEU A 214 -8.34 -1.59 -15.16
N GLY A 215 -9.02 -1.16 -16.24
CA GLY A 215 -9.58 0.19 -16.36
C GLY A 215 -10.57 0.53 -15.24
N PHE A 216 -11.48 -0.38 -14.91
CA PHE A 216 -12.40 -0.19 -13.78
C PHE A 216 -11.66 -0.07 -12.45
N GLY A 217 -10.65 -0.92 -12.23
CA GLY A 217 -9.79 -0.85 -11.05
C GLY A 217 -9.05 0.49 -10.94
N ALA A 218 -8.57 1.04 -12.05
CA ALA A 218 -7.89 2.33 -12.09
C ALA A 218 -8.83 3.48 -11.69
N VAL A 219 -10.03 3.55 -12.28
CA VAL A 219 -11.04 4.58 -11.95
C VAL A 219 -11.50 4.45 -10.49
N ALA A 220 -11.80 3.23 -10.06
CA ALA A 220 -12.15 2.92 -8.67
C ALA A 220 -11.05 3.34 -7.68
N GLY A 221 -9.79 3.08 -8.02
CA GLY A 221 -8.64 3.48 -7.22
C GLY A 221 -8.49 4.99 -7.12
N MET A 222 -8.70 5.74 -8.22
CA MET A 222 -8.64 7.20 -8.22
C MET A 222 -9.74 7.82 -7.36
N LEU A 223 -10.99 7.37 -7.51
CA LEU A 223 -12.11 7.89 -6.73
C LEU A 223 -12.00 7.52 -5.24
N GLY A 224 -11.59 6.29 -4.92
CA GLY A 224 -11.34 5.89 -3.53
C GLY A 224 -10.17 6.64 -2.89
N GLN A 225 -9.10 6.90 -3.65
CA GLN A 225 -7.99 7.71 -3.14
C GLN A 225 -8.42 9.17 -2.91
N THR A 226 -9.34 9.70 -3.73
CA THR A 226 -9.88 11.06 -3.58
C THR A 226 -10.73 11.17 -2.32
N SER A 227 -11.61 10.20 -2.06
CA SER A 227 -12.46 10.19 -0.85
C SER A 227 -11.65 10.08 0.45
N SER A 228 -10.55 9.32 0.43
CA SER A 228 -9.67 9.12 1.58
C SER A 228 -8.56 10.18 1.72
N TYR A 229 -8.42 11.09 0.75
CA TYR A 229 -7.30 12.02 0.68
C TYR A 229 -7.13 12.92 1.92
N PRO A 230 -8.19 13.47 2.55
CA PRO A 230 -8.05 14.28 3.76
C PRO A 230 -7.40 13.50 4.92
N LEU A 231 -7.81 12.25 5.13
CA LEU A 231 -7.23 11.39 6.16
C LEU A 231 -5.79 10.96 5.82
N ASP A 232 -5.49 10.82 4.53
CA ASP A 232 -4.14 10.56 4.04
C ASP A 232 -3.18 11.72 4.33
N ILE A 233 -3.63 12.98 4.17
CA ILE A 233 -2.86 14.17 4.55
C ILE A 233 -2.58 14.17 6.06
N VAL A 234 -3.63 13.97 6.88
CA VAL A 234 -3.50 13.90 8.35
C VAL A 234 -2.52 12.82 8.75
N ARG A 235 -2.65 11.62 8.18
CA ARG A 235 -1.72 10.50 8.38
C ARG A 235 -0.29 10.93 8.12
N ARG A 236 0.01 11.53 6.96
CA ARG A 236 1.39 11.91 6.61
C ARG A 236 1.95 12.98 7.53
N ARG A 237 1.18 14.01 7.85
CA ARG A 237 1.62 15.06 8.79
C ARG A 237 1.92 14.49 10.17
N MET A 238 1.06 13.64 10.71
CA MET A 238 1.31 12.97 12.00
C MET A 238 2.53 12.04 11.95
N GLN A 239 2.74 11.32 10.84
CA GLN A 239 3.87 10.40 10.68
C GLN A 239 5.23 11.12 10.63
N THR A 240 5.27 12.27 9.96
CA THR A 240 6.52 13.03 9.77
C THR A 240 6.78 14.05 10.87
N ASP A 241 5.78 14.35 11.71
CA ASP A 241 5.91 15.31 12.80
C ASP A 241 6.77 14.77 13.95
N SER A 242 7.92 15.43 14.11
CA SER A 242 8.87 15.20 15.20
C SER A 242 8.61 16.10 16.41
N ASN A 243 7.92 17.25 16.21
CA ASN A 243 7.70 18.28 17.22
C ASN A 243 6.41 18.10 18.04
N LYS A 244 5.61 17.06 17.75
CA LYS A 244 4.36 16.72 18.46
C LYS A 244 3.28 17.80 18.33
N GLU A 245 3.29 18.55 17.23
CA GLU A 245 2.26 19.51 16.84
C GLU A 245 0.93 18.79 16.54
N TYR A 246 0.99 17.61 15.91
CA TYR A 246 -0.17 16.86 15.46
C TYR A 246 -0.49 15.66 16.38
N LYS A 247 -1.32 15.89 17.39
CA LYS A 247 -1.70 14.86 18.39
C LYS A 247 -2.98 14.09 18.05
N THR A 248 -3.99 14.78 17.50
CA THR A 248 -5.31 14.20 17.22
C THR A 248 -5.71 14.42 15.76
N ILE A 249 -6.57 13.56 15.22
CA ILE A 249 -7.06 13.67 13.84
C ILE A 249 -7.79 15.00 13.65
N LEU A 250 -8.74 15.31 14.55
CA LEU A 250 -9.54 16.54 14.48
C LEU A 250 -8.70 17.80 14.65
N GLY A 251 -7.76 17.80 15.60
CA GLY A 251 -6.84 18.93 15.79
C GLY A 251 -5.98 19.16 14.55
N THR A 252 -5.45 18.07 13.96
CA THR A 252 -4.66 18.15 12.73
C THR A 252 -5.48 18.66 11.55
N LEU A 253 -6.72 18.19 11.38
CA LEU A 253 -7.63 18.71 10.35
C LEU A 253 -7.88 20.21 10.53
N SER A 254 -8.18 20.64 11.75
CA SER A 254 -8.39 22.06 12.04
C SER A 254 -7.16 22.90 11.71
N THR A 255 -5.95 22.45 12.06
CA THR A 255 -4.70 23.17 11.74
C THR A 255 -4.36 23.17 10.24
N ILE A 256 -4.81 22.19 9.47
CA ILE A 256 -4.57 22.13 8.02
C ILE A 256 -5.49 23.09 7.25
N TYR A 257 -6.75 23.20 7.68
CA TYR A 257 -7.82 23.89 6.95
C TYR A 257 -8.20 25.26 7.54
N GLN A 258 -7.45 25.76 8.53
CA GLN A 258 -7.40 27.17 8.92
C GLN A 258 -6.59 27.97 7.92
#